data_AF-A0A3C0FVJ9-F1
#
_entry.id   AF-A0A3C0FVJ9-F1
#
_cell.length_a   1.000
_cell.length_b   1.000
_cell.length_c   1.000
_cell.angle_alpha   90.00
_cell.angle_beta   90.00
_cell.angle_gamma   90.00
#
_symmetry.space_group_name_H-M   'P 1'
#
loop_
_entity.id
_entity.type
_entity.pdbx_description
1 polymer ?
#
loop_
_entity_poly.entity_id
_entity_poly.type
_entity_poly.pdbx_seq_one_letter_code
_entity_poly.pdbx_strand_id
1 'polypeptide(L)'
;IKTIGLYRGKAKNVMAAAKILVEKHGGIVPNDQEALEALPGVGRKTANVVRNIAWGEHTMAVDTHIFRLGNRTGMANGKTVLAVEKALLK
;
A
#
# COMPACT_ATOMS: atom_id res chain seq x y z
N ILE A 1 0.13 17.08 11.52
CA ILE A 1 0.90 16.66 10.32
C ILE A 1 1.19 17.79 9.30
N LYS A 2 1.20 19.08 9.71
CA LYS A 2 1.32 20.24 8.79
C LYS A 2 2.67 20.34 8.08
N THR A 3 3.72 19.71 8.62
CA THR A 3 5.06 19.64 8.05
C THR A 3 5.18 18.69 6.85
N ILE A 4 4.15 17.88 6.60
CA ILE A 4 4.16 16.87 5.53
C ILE A 4 3.45 17.43 4.29
N GLY A 5 4.03 17.25 3.10
CA GLY A 5 3.35 17.56 1.85
C GLY A 5 1.99 16.86 1.72
N LEU A 6 1.01 17.54 1.12
CA LEU A 6 -0.38 17.08 0.98
C LEU A 6 -1.14 16.90 2.31
N TYR A 7 -0.71 17.57 3.39
CA TYR A 7 -1.25 17.36 4.75
C TYR A 7 -2.78 17.53 4.86
N ARG A 8 -3.40 18.43 4.07
CA ARG A 8 -4.86 18.63 4.10
C ARG A 8 -5.60 17.36 3.66
N GLY A 9 -5.20 16.78 2.52
CA GLY A 9 -5.75 15.53 2.03
C GLY A 9 -5.44 14.36 2.96
N LYS A 10 -4.20 14.28 3.45
CA LYS A 10 -3.80 13.24 4.41
C LYS A 10 -4.61 13.30 5.71
N ALA A 11 -4.83 14.49 6.26
CA ALA A 11 -5.61 14.66 7.49
C ALA A 11 -7.07 14.18 7.29
N LYS A 12 -7.68 14.57 6.15
CA LYS A 12 -9.04 14.10 5.79
C LYS A 12 -9.09 12.57 5.67
N ASN A 13 -8.11 11.98 4.98
CA ASN A 13 -8.06 10.55 4.75
C ASN A 13 -7.84 9.76 6.04
N VAL A 14 -6.93 10.20 6.92
CA VAL A 14 -6.68 9.55 8.22
C VAL A 14 -7.94 9.53 9.08
N MET A 15 -8.64 10.66 9.18
CA MET A 15 -9.90 10.73 9.95
C MET A 15 -10.98 9.82 9.37
N ALA A 16 -11.14 9.80 8.05
CA ALA A 16 -12.13 8.95 7.38
C ALA A 16 -11.78 7.45 7.51
N ALA A 17 -10.51 7.08 7.38
CA ALA A 17 -10.04 5.71 7.54
C ALA A 17 -10.25 5.22 8.99
N ALA A 18 -9.88 6.03 9.99
CA ALA A 18 -10.11 5.70 11.40
C ALA A 18 -11.59 5.47 11.71
N LYS A 19 -12.47 6.30 11.15
CA LYS A 19 -13.93 6.12 11.27
C LYS A 19 -14.40 4.79 10.69
N ILE A 20 -13.96 4.44 9.48
CA ILE A 20 -14.31 3.16 8.84
C ILE A 20 -13.80 1.97 9.65
N LEU A 21 -12.58 2.04 10.20
CA LEU A 21 -12.02 0.99 11.03
C LEU A 21 -12.88 0.74 12.28
N VAL A 22 -13.30 1.80 12.97
CA VAL A 22 -14.17 1.67 14.14
C VAL A 22 -15.55 1.13 13.76
N GLU A 23 -16.19 1.70 12.74
CA GLU A 23 -17.58 1.36 12.37
C GLU A 23 -17.71 -0.01 11.70
N LYS A 24 -16.77 -0.41 10.84
CA LYS A 24 -16.88 -1.62 10.01
C LYS A 24 -15.95 -2.75 10.44
N HIS A 25 -14.86 -2.45 11.14
CA HIS A 25 -13.83 -3.43 11.50
C HIS A 25 -13.58 -3.51 13.02
N GLY A 26 -14.48 -2.95 13.84
CA GLY A 26 -14.38 -3.04 15.31
C GLY A 26 -13.15 -2.35 15.89
N GLY A 27 -12.58 -1.37 15.18
CA GLY A 27 -11.36 -0.67 15.57
C GLY A 27 -10.07 -1.43 15.26
N ILE A 28 -10.16 -2.59 14.59
CA ILE A 28 -9.01 -3.41 14.22
C ILE A 28 -8.67 -3.18 12.75
N VAL A 29 -7.38 -3.08 12.43
CA VAL A 29 -6.92 -3.02 11.04
C VAL A 29 -7.07 -4.42 10.42
N PRO A 30 -7.82 -4.60 9.32
CA PRO A 30 -8.02 -5.93 8.71
C PRO A 30 -6.75 -6.41 7.99
N ASN A 31 -6.45 -7.70 8.08
CA ASN A 31 -5.47 -8.37 7.20
C ASN A 31 -6.13 -8.86 5.90
N ASP A 32 -6.82 -7.95 5.20
CA ASP A 32 -7.44 -8.24 3.91
C ASP A 32 -7.11 -7.13 2.92
N GLN A 33 -6.73 -7.52 1.70
CA GLN A 33 -6.25 -6.56 0.72
C GLN A 33 -7.36 -5.63 0.23
N GLU A 34 -8.55 -6.15 -0.05
CA GLU A 34 -9.67 -5.36 -0.56
C GLU A 34 -10.18 -4.39 0.51
N ALA A 35 -10.27 -4.86 1.76
CA ALA A 35 -10.64 -4.03 2.90
C ALA A 35 -9.63 -2.90 3.15
N LEU A 36 -8.33 -3.17 3.02
CA LEU A 36 -7.30 -2.14 3.13
C LEU A 36 -7.36 -1.15 1.96
N GLU A 37 -7.50 -1.60 0.72
CA GLU A 37 -7.63 -0.74 -0.46
C GLU A 37 -8.92 0.11 -0.45
N ALA A 38 -9.96 -0.33 0.28
CA ALA A 38 -11.18 0.45 0.49
C ALA A 38 -10.99 1.64 1.46
N LEU A 39 -9.90 1.68 2.24
CA LEU A 39 -9.63 2.79 3.15
C LEU A 39 -9.16 4.04 2.38
N PRO A 40 -9.70 5.24 2.68
CA PRO A 40 -9.30 6.47 2.03
C PRO A 40 -7.79 6.73 2.13
N GLY A 41 -7.12 6.89 0.98
CA GLY A 41 -5.68 7.15 0.91
C GLY A 41 -4.79 5.91 0.97
N VAL A 42 -5.38 4.71 1.04
CA VAL A 42 -4.67 3.44 0.94
C VAL A 42 -4.91 2.89 -0.46
N GLY A 43 -3.85 2.79 -1.26
CA GLY A 43 -3.88 2.06 -2.53
C GLY A 43 -3.15 0.73 -2.40
N ARG A 44 -3.12 -0.05 -3.49
CA ARG A 44 -2.46 -1.37 -3.58
C ARG A 44 -1.07 -1.42 -2.97
N LYS A 45 -0.20 -0.44 -3.28
CA LYS A 45 1.15 -0.35 -2.70
C LYS A 45 1.07 -0.32 -1.16
N THR A 46 0.28 0.59 -0.62
CA THR A 46 0.17 0.77 0.84
C THR A 46 -0.43 -0.47 1.48
N ALA A 47 -1.47 -1.06 0.90
CA ALA A 47 -2.05 -2.32 1.38
C ALA A 47 -0.99 -3.44 1.43
N ASN A 48 -0.22 -3.62 0.36
CA ASN A 48 0.86 -4.60 0.31
C ASN A 48 1.92 -4.37 1.40
N VAL A 49 2.34 -3.11 1.65
CA VAL A 49 3.30 -2.79 2.73
C VAL A 49 2.74 -3.17 4.10
N VAL A 50 1.49 -2.79 4.39
CA VAL A 50 0.88 -3.08 5.70
C VAL A 50 0.76 -4.59 5.89
N ARG A 51 0.30 -5.33 4.87
CA ARG A 51 0.20 -6.79 4.90
C ARG A 51 1.54 -7.48 5.17
N ASN A 52 2.59 -7.05 4.45
CA ASN A 52 3.93 -7.61 4.63
C ASN A 52 4.50 -7.31 6.02
N ILE A 53 4.44 -6.05 6.47
CA ILE A 53 5.12 -5.63 7.71
C ILE A 53 4.34 -6.01 8.97
N ALA A 54 3.00 -5.87 8.96
CA ALA A 54 2.20 -6.11 10.16
C ALA A 54 1.83 -7.59 10.35
N TRP A 55 1.73 -8.37 9.26
CA TRP A 55 1.32 -9.78 9.31
C TRP A 55 2.31 -10.77 8.68
N GLY A 56 3.43 -10.31 8.14
CA GLY A 56 4.43 -11.19 7.52
C GLY A 56 3.98 -11.80 6.20
N GLU A 57 2.93 -11.26 5.57
CA GLU A 57 2.40 -11.76 4.31
C GLU A 57 3.43 -11.62 3.18
N HIS A 58 3.46 -12.59 2.28
CA HIS A 58 4.41 -12.61 1.16
C HIS A 58 3.93 -11.71 0.01
N THR A 59 3.76 -10.41 0.29
CA THR A 59 3.34 -9.38 -0.65
C THR A 59 4.51 -8.50 -1.08
N MET A 60 4.52 -8.05 -2.34
CA MET A 60 5.56 -7.18 -2.88
C MET A 60 4.98 -5.79 -3.15
N ALA A 61 5.43 -4.79 -2.40
CA ALA A 61 5.04 -3.40 -2.62
C ALA A 61 6.04 -2.72 -3.57
N VAL A 62 5.68 -2.55 -4.84
CA VAL A 62 6.56 -1.89 -5.80
C VAL A 62 6.38 -0.37 -5.73
N ASP A 63 7.45 0.34 -5.42
CA ASP A 63 7.52 1.79 -5.44
C ASP A 63 8.47 2.30 -6.54
N THR A 64 8.75 3.61 -6.56
CA THR A 64 9.61 4.20 -7.58
C THR A 64 11.05 3.66 -7.54
N HIS A 65 11.53 3.22 -6.38
CA HIS A 65 12.87 2.65 -6.22
C HIS A 65 12.90 1.21 -6.71
N ILE A 66 11.96 0.37 -6.27
CA ILE A 66 11.88 -1.04 -6.69
C ILE A 66 11.58 -1.12 -8.19
N PHE A 67 10.65 -0.31 -8.70
CA PHE A 67 10.34 -0.25 -10.13
C PHE A 67 11.56 0.10 -10.98
N ARG A 68 12.32 1.11 -10.55
CA ARG A 68 13.54 1.54 -11.22
C ARG A 68 14.63 0.49 -11.13
N LEU A 69 14.82 -0.12 -9.96
CA LEU A 69 15.83 -1.13 -9.75
C LEU A 69 15.52 -2.37 -10.58
N GLY A 70 14.32 -2.93 -10.46
CA GLY A 70 13.89 -4.14 -11.17
C GLY A 70 14.05 -4.05 -12.69
N ASN A 71 13.74 -2.89 -13.28
CA ASN A 71 13.96 -2.65 -14.70
C ASN A 71 15.44 -2.41 -15.07
N ARG A 72 16.24 -1.75 -14.21
CA ARG A 72 17.65 -1.47 -14.50
C ARG A 72 18.55 -2.69 -14.33
N THR A 73 18.26 -3.53 -13.35
CA THR A 73 19.03 -4.75 -13.07
C THR A 73 18.63 -5.94 -13.93
N GLY A 74 17.49 -5.84 -14.63
CA GLY A 74 16.91 -6.96 -15.38
C GLY A 74 16.20 -8.00 -14.52
N MET A 75 16.12 -7.82 -13.19
CA MET A 75 15.48 -8.77 -12.28
C MET A 75 13.96 -8.86 -12.52
N ALA A 76 13.32 -7.75 -12.85
CA ALA A 76 11.87 -7.67 -13.01
C ALA A 76 11.52 -6.57 -14.01
N ASN A 77 11.62 -6.91 -15.31
CA ASN A 77 11.33 -5.98 -16.39
C ASN A 77 9.82 -5.83 -16.59
N GLY A 78 9.34 -4.60 -16.60
CA GLY A 78 7.91 -4.32 -16.75
C GLY A 78 7.61 -2.85 -17.00
N LYS A 79 6.70 -2.59 -17.94
CA LYS A 79 6.22 -1.23 -18.26
C LYS A 79 5.25 -0.68 -17.20
N THR A 80 4.70 -1.54 -16.35
CA THR A 80 3.74 -1.17 -15.31
C THR A 80 4.20 -1.69 -13.94
N VAL A 81 3.80 -0.98 -12.88
CA VAL A 81 4.08 -1.38 -11.49
C VAL A 81 3.60 -2.81 -11.21
N LEU A 82 2.40 -3.15 -11.68
CA LEU A 82 1.82 -4.49 -11.53
C LEU A 82 2.63 -5.57 -12.27
N ALA A 83 3.20 -5.26 -13.43
CA ALA A 83 4.04 -6.21 -14.15
C ALA A 83 5.33 -6.51 -13.37
N VAL A 84 5.97 -5.48 -12.81
CA VAL A 84 7.16 -5.63 -11.96
C VAL A 84 6.83 -6.37 -10.67
N GLU A 85 5.71 -6.05 -10.03
CA GLU A 85 5.22 -6.73 -8.82
C GLU A 85 5.05 -8.23 -9.06
N LYS A 86 4.35 -8.63 -10.13
CA LYS A 86 4.15 -10.04 -10.49
C LYS A 86 5.45 -10.75 -10.84
N ALA A 87 6.43 -10.05 -11.42
CA ALA A 87 7.72 -10.62 -11.76
C ALA A 87 8.60 -10.87 -10.52
N LEU A 88 8.46 -10.06 -9.47
CA LEU A 88 9.20 -10.19 -8.21
C LEU A 88 8.60 -11.21 -7.23
N LEU A 89 7.34 -11.62 -7.45
CA LEU A 89 6.64 -12.62 -6.64
C LEU A 89 6.80 -14.07 -7.17
N LYS A 90 7.59 -14.27 -8.22
CA LYS A 90 7.99 -15.59 -8.73
C LYS A 90 9.12 -16.17 -7.90
#